data_AF-A0A0S6UEV8-F1
#
_entry.id   AF-A0A0S6UEV8-F1
#
_cell.length_a   1.000
_cell.length_b   1.000
_cell.length_c   1.000
_cell.angle_alpha   90.00
_cell.angle_beta   90.00
_cell.angle_gamma   90.00
#
_symmetry.space_group_name_H-M   'P 1'
#
loop_
_entity.id
_entity.type
_entity.pdbx_description
1 polymer ?
#
loop_
_entity_poly.entity_id
_entity_poly.type
_entity_poly.pdbx_seq_one_letter_code
_entity_poly.pdbx_strand_id
1 'polypeptide(L)'
;MQTTKEGTLINIEVQVANQYNIDKRTMYCWAGLYHGQLTSGQKFAGLRKTVIINILAFDWFRGDGRYHRSFHVRDDETGELLCDDLEIHFLELEKIKAIKRRPKNALEAWMMYLNDAAPN
;
A
#
# COMPACT_ATOMS: atom_id res chain seq x y z
N MET A 1 -11.77 3.33 -3.99
CA MET A 1 -10.93 4.54 -4.09
C MET A 1 -11.48 5.61 -3.18
N GLN A 2 -10.62 6.29 -2.44
CA GLN A 2 -10.91 7.43 -1.58
C GLN A 2 -10.01 8.60 -1.96
N THR A 3 -10.39 9.82 -1.60
CA THR A 3 -9.58 11.02 -1.86
C THR A 3 -9.46 11.85 -0.59
N THR A 4 -8.25 12.28 -0.24
CA THR A 4 -8.02 13.14 0.94
C THR A 4 -8.49 14.58 0.67
N LYS A 5 -8.53 15.43 1.70
CA LYS A 5 -8.83 16.86 1.53
C LYS A 5 -7.80 17.56 0.65
N GLU A 6 -6.56 17.07 0.68
CA GLU A 6 -5.44 17.51 -0.12
C GLU A 6 -5.44 16.88 -1.52
N GLY A 7 -6.47 16.12 -1.89
CA GLY A 7 -6.62 15.53 -3.22
C GLY A 7 -5.73 14.31 -3.50
N THR A 8 -5.11 13.73 -2.47
CA THR A 8 -4.35 12.46 -2.63
C THR A 8 -5.34 11.33 -2.88
N LEU A 9 -5.10 10.54 -3.92
CA LEU A 9 -5.89 9.34 -4.21
C LEU A 9 -5.41 8.19 -3.34
N ILE A 10 -6.33 7.49 -2.70
CA ILE A 10 -6.04 6.31 -1.86
C ILE A 10 -6.82 5.12 -2.39
N ASN A 11 -6.11 4.05 -2.71
CA ASN A 11 -6.70 2.75 -2.99
C ASN A 11 -6.33 1.77 -1.88
N ILE A 12 -7.32 1.10 -1.31
CA ILE A 12 -7.11 0.07 -0.29
C ILE A 12 -7.66 -1.23 -0.84
N GLU A 13 -6.84 -2.28 -0.84
CA GLU A 13 -7.19 -3.60 -1.32
C GLU A 13 -6.85 -4.64 -0.26
N VAL A 14 -7.79 -5.57 0.00
CA VAL A 14 -7.57 -6.71 0.89
C VAL A 14 -7.48 -7.98 0.05
N GLN A 15 -6.43 -8.77 0.23
CA GLN A 15 -6.23 -10.01 -0.49
C GLN A 15 -6.09 -11.19 0.49
N VAL A 16 -7.07 -12.09 0.43
CA VAL A 16 -7.11 -13.28 1.31
C VAL A 16 -6.25 -14.41 0.74
N ALA A 17 -6.34 -14.66 -0.57
CA ALA A 17 -5.62 -15.74 -1.23
C ALA A 17 -4.46 -15.21 -2.07
N ASN A 18 -3.30 -15.87 -1.97
CA ASN A 18 -2.12 -15.50 -2.75
C ASN A 18 -2.26 -15.93 -4.21
N GLN A 19 -2.34 -14.95 -5.12
CA GLN A 19 -2.39 -15.17 -6.57
C GLN A 19 -1.01 -15.04 -7.25
N TYR A 20 0.06 -14.88 -6.47
CA TYR A 20 1.46 -14.82 -6.93
C TYR A 20 1.78 -13.69 -7.92
N ASN A 21 0.99 -12.62 -7.91
CA ASN A 21 1.10 -11.51 -8.85
C ASN A 21 0.76 -10.14 -8.21
N ILE A 22 0.75 -10.05 -6.88
CA ILE A 22 0.24 -8.87 -6.19
C ILE A 22 1.10 -7.64 -6.48
N ASP A 23 2.41 -7.79 -6.65
CA ASP A 23 3.32 -6.75 -7.10
C ASP A 23 2.90 -6.12 -8.44
N LYS A 24 2.70 -6.94 -9.48
CA LYS A 24 2.27 -6.49 -10.80
C LYS A 24 0.87 -5.89 -10.78
N ARG A 25 -0.05 -6.50 -10.01
CA ARG A 25 -1.42 -6.01 -9.85
C ARG A 25 -1.44 -4.64 -9.16
N THR A 26 -0.67 -4.48 -8.08
CA THR A 26 -0.51 -3.20 -7.39
C THR A 26 0.01 -2.12 -8.34
N MET A 27 1.05 -2.42 -9.13
CA MET A 27 1.58 -1.46 -10.10
C MET A 27 0.58 -1.12 -11.21
N TYR A 28 -0.16 -2.12 -11.70
CA TYR A 28 -1.23 -1.89 -12.69
C TYR A 28 -2.32 -0.97 -12.15
N CYS A 29 -2.79 -1.23 -10.92
CA CYS A 29 -3.81 -0.40 -10.27
C CYS A 29 -3.31 1.03 -10.03
N TRP A 30 -2.07 1.20 -9.55
CA TRP A 30 -1.47 2.52 -9.39
C TRP A 30 -1.40 3.28 -10.72
N ALA A 31 -0.87 2.65 -11.76
CA ALA A 31 -0.70 3.27 -13.08
C ALA A 31 -2.06 3.69 -13.67
N GLY A 32 -3.09 2.85 -13.55
CA GLY A 32 -4.44 3.16 -14.01
C GLY A 32 -5.04 4.36 -13.28
N LEU A 33 -4.88 4.44 -11.96
CA LEU A 33 -5.36 5.56 -11.16
C LEU A 33 -4.61 6.86 -11.47
N TYR A 34 -3.29 6.79 -11.60
CA TYR A 34 -2.44 7.95 -11.88
C TYR A 34 -2.68 8.50 -13.30
N HIS A 35 -2.76 7.61 -14.30
CA HIS A 35 -3.14 7.99 -15.66
C HIS A 35 -4.54 8.59 -15.73
N GLY A 36 -5.51 7.98 -15.02
CA GLY A 36 -6.91 8.40 -15.04
C GLY A 36 -7.20 9.78 -14.43
N GLN A 37 -6.21 10.43 -13.81
CA GLN A 37 -6.37 11.78 -13.25
C GLN A 37 -6.50 12.87 -14.30
N LEU A 38 -5.91 12.65 -15.48
CA LEU A 38 -5.85 13.65 -16.53
C LEU A 38 -6.71 13.26 -17.73
N THR A 39 -7.25 14.29 -18.36
CA THR A 39 -7.92 14.25 -19.66
C THR A 39 -7.13 15.11 -20.65
N SER A 40 -7.43 14.95 -21.94
CA SER A 40 -6.69 15.65 -23.01
C SER A 40 -6.66 17.16 -22.79
N GLY A 41 -5.46 17.74 -22.85
CA GLY A 41 -5.22 19.18 -22.67
C GLY A 41 -4.91 19.62 -21.22
N GLN A 42 -5.00 18.73 -20.22
CA GLN A 42 -4.60 19.05 -18.85
C GLN A 42 -3.08 18.95 -18.65
N LYS A 43 -2.54 19.74 -17.72
CA LYS A 43 -1.09 19.80 -17.42
C LYS A 43 -0.70 18.73 -16.41
N PHE A 44 0.48 18.11 -16.60
CA PHE A 44 1.04 17.13 -15.66
C PHE A 44 1.29 17.67 -14.25
N ALA A 45 1.52 18.98 -14.10
CA ALA A 45 1.62 19.62 -12.78
C ALA A 45 0.34 19.51 -11.93
N GLY A 46 -0.78 19.10 -12.53
CA GLY A 46 -2.04 18.81 -11.82
C GLY A 46 -2.13 17.38 -11.28
N LEU A 47 -1.18 16.50 -11.60
CA LEU A 47 -1.14 15.15 -11.04
C LEU A 47 -1.02 15.20 -9.51
N ARG A 48 -1.71 14.28 -8.87
CA ARG A 48 -1.81 14.15 -7.42
C ARG A 48 -1.19 12.83 -7.00
N LYS A 49 -0.60 12.86 -5.82
CA LYS A 49 -0.14 11.67 -5.11
C LYS A 49 -1.21 10.58 -5.11
N THR A 50 -0.78 9.36 -5.40
CA THR A 50 -1.59 8.16 -5.40
C THR A 50 -0.96 7.13 -4.48
N VAL A 51 -1.69 6.77 -3.44
CA VAL A 51 -1.30 5.80 -2.41
C VAL A 51 -2.06 4.49 -2.62
N ILE A 52 -1.34 3.38 -2.73
CA ILE A 52 -1.94 2.04 -2.72
C ILE A 52 -1.63 1.36 -1.39
N ILE A 53 -2.65 0.81 -0.72
CA ILE A 53 -2.51 0.05 0.51
C ILE A 53 -3.00 -1.37 0.24
N ASN A 54 -2.08 -2.32 0.20
CA ASN A 54 -2.37 -3.75 0.07
C ASN A 54 -2.35 -4.40 1.46
N ILE A 55 -3.48 -4.95 1.90
CA ILE A 55 -3.60 -5.73 3.13
C ILE A 55 -3.66 -7.21 2.74
N LEU A 56 -2.67 -7.99 3.17
CA LEU A 56 -2.49 -9.38 2.77
C LEU A 56 -2.72 -10.32 3.95
N ALA A 57 -3.55 -11.36 3.77
CA ALA A 57 -3.72 -12.44 4.73
C ALA A 57 -2.67 -13.56 4.58
N PHE A 58 -1.50 -13.24 3.99
CA PHE A 58 -0.40 -14.17 3.75
C PHE A 58 0.92 -13.42 3.71
N ASP A 59 2.02 -14.17 3.86
CA ASP A 59 3.38 -13.63 3.75
C ASP A 59 3.82 -13.54 2.29
N TRP A 60 4.02 -12.31 1.82
CA TRP A 60 4.62 -12.01 0.52
C TRP A 60 6.13 -11.82 0.66
N PHE A 61 6.58 -11.10 1.69
CA PHE A 61 7.99 -10.77 1.90
C PHE A 61 8.63 -11.72 2.91
N ARG A 62 9.11 -12.87 2.43
CA ARG A 62 9.77 -13.88 3.26
C ARG A 62 11.12 -13.40 3.79
N GLY A 63 11.49 -13.85 4.99
CA GLY A 63 12.78 -13.53 5.63
C GLY A 63 12.83 -12.18 6.34
N ASP A 64 11.75 -11.41 6.33
CA ASP A 64 11.63 -10.14 7.07
C ASP A 64 10.38 -10.17 7.95
N GLY A 65 10.56 -9.98 9.25
CA GLY A 65 9.49 -9.98 10.25
C GLY A 65 8.63 -8.71 10.30
N ARG A 66 8.94 -7.67 9.50
CA ARG A 66 8.11 -6.46 9.44
C ARG A 66 6.76 -6.76 8.81
N TYR A 67 5.67 -6.40 9.50
CA TYR A 67 4.30 -6.49 8.99
C TYR A 67 3.92 -5.33 8.05
N HIS A 68 4.69 -4.24 8.04
CA HIS A 68 4.44 -3.06 7.23
C HIS A 68 5.67 -2.71 6.41
N ARG A 69 5.48 -2.55 5.10
CA ARG A 69 6.47 -2.01 4.18
C ARG A 69 5.87 -0.87 3.38
N SER A 70 6.67 0.15 3.09
CA SER A 70 6.33 1.24 2.18
C SER A 70 7.37 1.33 1.06
N PHE A 71 6.91 1.65 -0.15
CA PHE A 71 7.74 1.76 -1.35
C PHE A 71 7.44 3.08 -2.07
N HIS A 72 8.49 3.69 -2.62
CA HIS A 72 8.48 4.96 -3.34
C HIS A 72 9.47 4.86 -4.52
N VAL A 73 9.38 5.76 -5.50
CA VAL A 73 10.35 5.84 -6.61
C VAL A 73 11.54 6.67 -6.18
N ARG A 74 12.73 6.06 -6.23
CA ARG A 74 13.98 6.66 -5.75
C ARG A 74 15.07 6.47 -6.78
N ASP A 75 16.05 7.36 -6.74
CA ASP A 75 17.32 7.18 -7.43
C ASP A 75 18.07 5.96 -6.85
N ASP A 76 18.63 5.13 -7.73
CA ASP A 76 19.23 3.85 -7.35
C ASP A 76 20.57 4.02 -6.60
N GLU A 77 21.31 5.10 -6.86
CA GLU A 77 22.63 5.33 -6.25
C GLU A 77 22.52 6.10 -4.92
N THR A 78 21.72 7.15 -4.90
CA THR A 78 21.63 8.11 -3.79
C THR A 78 20.44 7.85 -2.87
N GLY A 79 19.41 7.15 -3.34
CA GLY A 79 18.14 6.99 -2.63
C GLY A 79 17.26 8.25 -2.60
N GLU A 80 17.65 9.30 -3.33
CA GLU A 80 16.87 10.53 -3.45
C GLU A 80 15.48 10.24 -4.03
N LEU A 81 14.46 10.91 -3.50
CA LEU A 81 13.09 10.71 -3.96
C LEU A 81 12.90 11.44 -5.30
N LEU A 82 12.49 10.73 -6.35
CA LEU A 82 12.24 11.34 -7.66
C LEU A 82 11.05 12.31 -7.61
N CYS A 83 9.95 11.86 -7.01
CA CYS A 83 8.77 12.66 -6.66
C CYS A 83 7.95 11.92 -5.59
N ASP A 84 7.08 12.64 -4.88
CA ASP A 84 6.22 12.06 -3.82
C ASP A 84 4.87 11.57 -4.35
N ASP A 85 4.78 11.18 -5.62
CA ASP A 85 3.48 10.83 -6.24
C ASP A 85 3.10 9.35 -6.13
N LEU A 86 4.09 8.46 -5.99
CA LEU A 86 3.89 7.01 -5.85
C LEU A 86 4.26 6.58 -4.43
N GLU A 87 3.26 6.11 -3.69
CA GLU A 87 3.46 5.46 -2.40
C GLU A 87 2.66 4.15 -2.36
N ILE A 88 3.36 3.04 -2.07
CA ILE A 88 2.75 1.72 -1.98
C ILE A 88 3.02 1.14 -0.61
N HIS A 89 1.97 0.73 0.09
CA HIS A 89 2.05 0.00 1.35
C HIS A 89 1.67 -1.46 1.16
N PHE A 90 2.44 -2.32 1.83
CA PHE A 90 2.08 -3.70 2.08
C PHE A 90 1.94 -3.92 3.57
N LEU A 91 0.80 -4.49 3.97
CA LEU A 91 0.39 -4.78 5.33
C LEU A 91 0.10 -6.27 5.44
N GLU A 92 1.01 -7.05 6.01
CA GLU A 92 0.91 -8.51 6.11
C GLU A 92 0.33 -8.93 7.47
N LEU A 93 -0.90 -9.44 7.47
CA LEU A 93 -1.66 -9.80 8.68
C LEU A 93 -1.04 -10.98 9.43
N GLU A 94 -0.49 -11.98 8.73
CA GLU A 94 0.14 -13.14 9.37
C GLU A 94 1.31 -12.72 10.29
N LYS A 95 2.06 -11.69 9.92
CA LYS A 95 3.17 -11.17 10.72
C LYS A 95 2.71 -10.44 11.98
N ILE A 96 1.50 -9.87 11.96
CA ILE A 96 0.87 -9.24 13.13
C ILE A 96 0.50 -10.29 14.20
N LYS A 97 0.11 -11.51 13.81
CA LYS A 97 -0.22 -12.61 14.75
C LYS A 97 0.92 -12.94 15.72
N ALA A 98 2.17 -12.75 15.29
CA ALA A 98 3.35 -13.01 16.11
C ALA A 98 3.55 -11.96 17.22
N ILE A 99 2.85 -10.81 17.16
CA ILE A 99 3.03 -9.71 18.11
C ILE A 99 2.16 -9.94 19.36
N LYS A 100 2.80 -10.35 20.47
CA LYS A 100 2.14 -10.65 21.75
C LYS A 100 2.10 -9.48 22.75
N ARG A 101 1.99 -8.25 22.25
CA ARG A 101 1.93 -7.03 23.07
C ARG A 101 0.77 -6.16 22.64
N ARG A 102 0.43 -5.16 23.45
CA ARG A 102 -0.55 -4.12 23.05
C ARG A 102 -0.08 -3.40 21.78
N PRO A 103 -1.02 -2.98 20.90
CA PRO A 103 -0.70 -2.22 19.71
C PRO A 103 -0.08 -0.87 20.09
N LYS A 104 0.94 -0.43 19.35
CA LYS A 104 1.64 0.84 19.59
C LYS A 104 0.89 2.04 19.00
N ASN A 105 0.04 1.81 18.00
CA ASN A 105 -0.69 2.86 17.31
C ASN A 105 -2.01 2.31 16.73
N ALA A 106 -2.83 3.22 16.18
CA ALA A 106 -4.13 2.86 15.62
C ALA A 106 -4.02 1.88 14.44
N LEU A 107 -3.01 2.00 13.58
CA LEU A 107 -2.79 1.08 12.46
C LEU A 107 -2.57 -0.35 12.97
N GLU A 108 -1.69 -0.53 13.94
CA GLU A 108 -1.42 -1.84 14.53
C GLU A 108 -2.66 -2.41 15.23
N ALA A 109 -3.45 -1.57 15.90
CA ALA A 109 -4.71 -1.98 16.51
C ALA A 109 -5.73 -2.46 15.46
N TRP A 110 -5.88 -1.72 14.35
CA TRP A 110 -6.73 -2.12 13.23
C TRP A 110 -6.25 -3.42 12.57
N MET A 111 -4.94 -3.58 12.39
CA MET A 111 -4.36 -4.81 11.83
C MET A 111 -4.63 -6.03 12.71
N MET A 112 -4.47 -5.90 14.03
CA MET A 112 -4.81 -6.96 14.99
C MET A 112 -6.31 -7.31 14.92
N TYR A 113 -7.18 -6.30 14.91
CA TYR A 113 -8.63 -6.51 14.80
C TYR A 113 -9.04 -7.21 13.49
N LEU A 114 -8.51 -6.76 12.34
CA LEU A 114 -8.80 -7.36 11.03
C LEU A 114 -8.33 -8.81 10.96
N ASN A 115 -7.22 -9.11 11.63
CA ASN A 115 -6.69 -10.45 11.71
C ASN A 115 -7.56 -11.40 12.55
N ASP A 116 -8.09 -10.92 13.68
CA ASP A 116 -8.97 -11.72 14.55
C ASP A 116 -10.38 -11.92 13.95
N ALA A 117 -10.79 -11.03 13.06
CA ALA A 117 -12.08 -11.11 12.35
C ALA A 117 -12.07 -12.05 11.13
N ALA A 118 -10.90 -12.53 10.69
CA ALA A 118 -10.80 -13.47 9.58
C ALA A 118 -11.14 -14.90 10.08
N PRO A 119 -12.10 -15.63 9.45
CA PRO A 119 -12.42 -16.99 9.85
C PRO A 119 -11.21 -17.92 9.61
N ASN A 120 -10.92 -18.76 10.62
CA ASN A 120 -9.89 -19.81 10.57
C ASN A 120 -10.15 -20.84 9.46
#